data_AF-A0A960I683-F1
#
_entry.id   AF-A0A960I683-F1
#
_cell.length_a   1.000
_cell.length_b   1.000
_cell.length_c   1.000
_cell.angle_alpha   90.00
_cell.angle_beta   90.00
_cell.angle_gamma   90.00
#
_symmetry.space_group_name_H-M   'P 1'
#
loop_
_entity.id
_entity.type
_entity.pdbx_description
1 polymer ?
#
loop_
_entity_poly.entity_id
_entity_poly.type
_entity_poly.pdbx_seq_one_letter_code
_entity_poly.pdbx_strand_id
1 'polypeptide(L)'
;MNRHVVVREIDRADPEVVDALGQIGTASVHEAIGRVGYVGVQLRPIQQDVRIGGSAVTVLSHPGDNLMIHAAVEVCQPGDVLVVVNTAPSTHGMFGDLLATSLMHRGVRGLIIDAGVRDTSDLRAMGFPVWSQYVSCQGTVKNTPGSVNVPVVLGGLVVNPGDVVCADDDGVVIVPREDAAWALEQ
;
A
#
# COMPACT_ATOMS: atom_id res chain seq x y z
N MET A 1 -22.17 7.89 16.41
CA MET A 1 -21.02 7.12 15.89
C MET A 1 -20.69 7.66 14.52
N ASN A 2 -19.54 8.30 14.33
CA ASN A 2 -19.10 8.64 12.97
C ASN A 2 -18.73 7.34 12.27
N ARG A 3 -19.43 7.05 11.16
CA ARG A 3 -19.35 5.78 10.42
C ARG A 3 -18.02 5.62 9.65
N HIS A 4 -17.30 6.73 9.48
CA HIS A 4 -16.10 6.91 8.67
C HIS A 4 -15.13 7.84 9.39
N VAL A 5 -13.82 7.59 9.27
CA VAL A 5 -12.79 8.36 9.97
C VAL A 5 -11.51 8.49 9.14
N VAL A 6 -10.85 9.64 9.28
CA VAL A 6 -9.47 9.85 8.82
C VAL A 6 -8.64 10.06 10.07
N VAL A 7 -7.89 9.05 10.49
CA VAL A 7 -6.96 9.17 11.61
C VAL A 7 -5.70 9.86 11.10
N ARG A 8 -5.39 11.05 11.63
CA ARG A 8 -4.33 11.92 11.09
C ARG A 8 -2.93 11.50 11.52
N GLU A 9 -2.82 10.93 12.71
CA GLU A 9 -1.56 10.56 13.34
C GLU A 9 -1.56 9.06 13.63
N ILE A 10 -0.47 8.39 13.24
CA ILE A 10 -0.22 6.97 13.44
C ILE A 10 1.25 6.83 13.85
N ASP A 11 1.59 5.85 14.69
CA ASP A 11 2.99 5.52 14.91
C ASP A 11 3.49 4.66 13.75
N ARG A 12 4.62 5.06 13.18
CA ARG A 12 5.32 4.38 12.09
C ARG A 12 6.43 3.51 12.68
N ALA A 13 6.83 2.48 11.95
CA ALA A 13 8.03 1.72 12.31
C ALA A 13 9.28 2.61 12.19
N ASP A 14 10.37 2.18 12.83
CA ASP A 14 11.67 2.85 12.72
C ASP A 14 12.10 2.92 11.24
N PRO A 15 12.39 4.11 10.68
CA PRO A 15 12.76 4.26 9.27
C PRO A 15 13.97 3.42 8.86
N GLU A 16 14.97 3.25 9.73
CA GLU A 16 16.17 2.46 9.41
C GLU A 16 15.82 0.97 9.30
N VAL A 17 14.94 0.49 10.17
CA VAL A 17 14.44 -0.90 10.13
C VAL A 17 13.61 -1.13 8.88
N VAL A 18 12.71 -0.20 8.55
CA VAL A 18 11.87 -0.24 7.34
C VAL A 18 12.73 -0.28 6.08
N ASP A 19 13.77 0.54 6.01
CA ASP A 19 14.68 0.60 4.87
C ASP A 19 15.45 -0.72 4.73
N ALA A 20 15.97 -1.26 5.83
CA ALA A 20 16.71 -2.52 5.82
C ALA A 20 15.83 -3.69 5.39
N LEU A 21 14.63 -3.84 5.94
CA LEU A 21 13.67 -4.89 5.55
C LEU A 21 13.29 -4.77 4.07
N GLY A 22 13.04 -3.56 3.59
CA GLY A 22 12.76 -3.30 2.17
C GLY A 22 13.90 -3.70 1.24
N GLN A 23 15.16 -3.56 1.67
CA GLN A 23 16.33 -3.98 0.89
C GLN A 23 16.53 -5.50 0.91
N ILE A 24 16.20 -6.18 2.01
CA ILE A 24 16.32 -7.64 2.15
C ILE A 24 15.41 -8.35 1.12
N GLY A 25 14.21 -7.82 0.88
CA GLY A 25 13.26 -8.36 -0.10
C GLY A 25 12.26 -9.35 0.49
N THR A 26 11.14 -9.54 -0.21
CA THR A 26 9.94 -10.17 0.35
C THR A 26 10.15 -11.64 0.71
N ALA A 27 10.82 -12.42 -0.14
CA ALA A 27 11.04 -13.85 0.11
C ALA A 27 11.86 -14.10 1.38
N SER A 28 12.94 -13.35 1.58
CA SER A 28 13.80 -13.48 2.76
C SER A 28 13.09 -12.99 4.02
N VAL A 29 12.40 -11.84 3.96
CA VAL A 29 11.60 -11.34 5.10
C VAL A 29 10.49 -12.33 5.47
N HIS A 30 9.80 -12.91 4.48
CA HIS A 30 8.76 -13.91 4.71
C HIS A 30 9.30 -15.16 5.42
N GLU A 31 10.45 -15.69 5.01
CA GLU A 31 11.09 -16.82 5.70
C GLU A 31 11.51 -16.45 7.13
N ALA A 32 12.12 -15.27 7.31
CA ALA A 32 12.59 -14.75 8.60
C ALA A 32 11.47 -14.68 9.65
N ILE A 33 10.28 -14.21 9.25
CA ILE A 33 9.13 -14.07 10.17
C ILE A 33 8.31 -15.36 10.33
N GLY A 34 8.82 -16.50 9.87
CA GLY A 34 8.17 -17.80 10.06
C GLY A 34 7.11 -18.14 9.01
N ARG A 35 7.26 -17.61 7.79
CA ARG A 35 6.37 -17.83 6.63
C ARG A 35 4.94 -17.36 6.85
N VAL A 36 4.80 -16.16 7.42
CA VAL A 36 3.55 -15.43 7.56
C VAL A 36 3.66 -14.05 6.89
N GLY A 37 2.56 -13.31 6.81
CA GLY A 37 2.58 -11.94 6.28
C GLY A 37 2.57 -11.83 4.75
N TYR A 38 2.67 -12.93 4.00
CA TYR A 38 2.52 -12.90 2.54
C TYR A 38 1.08 -12.64 2.11
N VAL A 39 0.88 -11.55 1.34
CA VAL A 39 -0.45 -11.07 0.93
C VAL A 39 -1.11 -11.96 -0.13
N GLY A 40 -0.32 -12.75 -0.86
CA GLY A 40 -0.82 -13.65 -1.90
C GLY A 40 -0.49 -13.21 -3.33
N VAL A 41 -0.76 -14.14 -4.25
CA VAL A 41 -0.30 -14.07 -5.65
C VAL A 41 -1.09 -13.10 -6.54
N GLN A 42 -2.19 -12.54 -6.04
CA GLN A 42 -3.08 -11.70 -6.84
C GLN A 42 -2.52 -10.30 -7.08
N LEU A 43 -1.70 -9.78 -6.16
CA LEU A 43 -1.06 -8.48 -6.31
C LEU A 43 0.21 -8.63 -7.14
N ARG A 44 0.24 -7.97 -8.31
CA ARG A 44 1.37 -7.99 -9.22
C ARG A 44 1.93 -6.57 -9.42
N PRO A 45 3.27 -6.43 -9.49
CA PRO A 45 3.87 -5.16 -9.83
C PRO A 45 3.52 -4.77 -11.27
N ILE A 46 3.36 -3.47 -11.54
CA ILE A 46 3.22 -2.95 -12.91
C ILE A 46 4.59 -2.69 -13.57
N GLN A 47 5.66 -2.81 -12.78
CA GLN A 47 7.08 -2.63 -13.10
C GLN A 47 7.86 -3.94 -12.85
N GLN A 48 9.16 -3.92 -13.11
CA GLN A 48 10.10 -5.01 -12.80
C GLN A 48 11.33 -4.44 -12.09
N ASP A 49 12.05 -5.28 -11.35
CA ASP A 49 13.35 -5.00 -10.73
C ASP A 49 13.31 -3.85 -9.71
N VAL A 50 12.15 -3.63 -9.06
CA VAL A 50 11.96 -2.62 -8.03
C VAL A 50 11.54 -3.27 -6.73
N ARG A 51 12.24 -2.95 -5.65
CA ARG A 51 11.87 -3.30 -4.27
C ARG A 51 11.71 -2.05 -3.42
N ILE A 52 10.77 -2.08 -2.48
CA ILE A 52 10.54 -1.01 -1.51
C ILE A 52 10.23 -1.60 -0.12
N GLY A 53 10.58 -0.81 0.90
CA GLY A 53 10.03 -0.92 2.25
C GLY A 53 9.29 0.36 2.60
N GLY A 54 8.24 0.32 3.40
CA GLY A 54 7.57 1.54 3.91
C GLY A 54 6.57 1.27 5.02
N SER A 55 6.24 2.29 5.80
CA SER A 55 5.13 2.19 6.78
C SER A 55 3.78 2.32 6.07
N ALA A 56 2.82 1.47 6.42
CA ALA A 56 1.51 1.44 5.79
C ALA A 56 0.66 2.65 6.17
N VAL A 57 0.20 3.41 5.18
CA VAL A 57 -0.98 4.28 5.31
C VAL A 57 -2.15 3.55 4.68
N THR A 58 -3.09 3.10 5.52
CA THR A 58 -4.19 2.25 5.06
C THR A 58 -5.39 3.07 4.62
N VAL A 59 -6.07 2.61 3.57
CA VAL A 59 -7.27 3.24 3.03
C VAL A 59 -8.33 2.16 2.81
N LEU A 60 -9.50 2.36 3.39
CA LEU A 60 -10.69 1.57 3.11
C LEU A 60 -11.62 2.39 2.19
N SER A 61 -11.84 1.91 0.97
CA SER A 61 -12.67 2.56 -0.05
C SER A 61 -13.90 1.72 -0.41
N HIS A 62 -14.83 2.33 -1.14
CA HIS A 62 -15.92 1.60 -1.80
C HIS A 62 -15.50 1.20 -3.23
N PRO A 63 -16.00 0.07 -3.77
CA PRO A 63 -15.74 -0.32 -5.14
C PRO A 63 -16.06 0.80 -6.12
N GLY A 64 -15.10 1.16 -6.97
CA GLY A 64 -15.28 2.21 -7.96
C GLY A 64 -15.32 3.64 -7.40
N ASP A 65 -14.90 3.86 -6.15
CA ASP A 65 -14.86 5.19 -5.52
C ASP A 65 -13.48 5.49 -4.94
N ASN A 66 -12.78 6.48 -5.48
CA ASN A 66 -11.41 6.82 -5.07
C ASN A 66 -11.32 8.08 -4.19
N LEU A 67 -12.43 8.54 -3.61
CA LEU A 67 -12.46 9.71 -2.72
C LEU A 67 -11.44 9.60 -1.58
N MET A 68 -11.34 8.43 -0.94
CA MET A 68 -10.47 8.27 0.23
C MET A 68 -8.98 8.19 -0.10
N ILE A 69 -8.63 7.88 -1.35
CA ILE A 69 -7.23 7.95 -1.80
C ILE A 69 -6.76 9.41 -1.79
N HIS A 70 -7.61 10.35 -2.22
CA HIS A 70 -7.31 11.78 -2.12
C HIS A 70 -7.18 12.25 -0.66
N ALA A 71 -8.04 11.77 0.24
CA ALA A 71 -7.94 12.10 1.65
C ALA A 71 -6.65 11.55 2.29
N ALA A 72 -6.19 10.37 1.85
CA ALA A 72 -4.98 9.75 2.37
C ALA A 72 -3.70 10.51 1.99
N VAL A 73 -3.65 11.13 0.81
CA VAL A 73 -2.52 11.98 0.38
C VAL A 73 -2.19 13.05 1.43
N GLU A 74 -3.19 13.59 2.12
CA GLU A 74 -3.02 14.66 3.12
C GLU A 74 -2.39 14.19 4.44
N VAL A 75 -2.40 12.88 4.72
CA VAL A 75 -1.82 12.31 5.95
C VAL A 75 -0.55 11.49 5.70
N CYS A 76 -0.20 11.27 4.43
CA CYS A 76 1.05 10.64 4.03
C CYS A 76 2.26 11.49 4.40
N GLN A 77 3.32 10.81 4.82
CA GLN A 77 4.63 11.35 5.15
C GLN A 77 5.71 10.67 4.30
N PRO A 78 6.91 11.27 4.19
CA PRO A 78 8.03 10.64 3.52
C PRO A 78 8.33 9.26 4.10
N GLY A 79 8.48 8.26 3.24
CA GLY A 79 8.74 6.87 3.65
C GLY A 79 7.51 5.97 3.70
N ASP A 80 6.30 6.53 3.60
CA ASP A 80 5.08 5.73 3.63
C ASP A 80 4.86 4.91 2.35
N VAL A 81 4.11 3.83 2.48
CA VAL A 81 3.51 3.08 1.38
C VAL A 81 2.01 3.12 1.54
N LEU A 82 1.30 3.51 0.48
CA LEU A 82 -0.16 3.58 0.53
C LEU A 82 -0.74 2.18 0.30
N VAL A 83 -1.63 1.74 1.19
CA VAL A 83 -2.29 0.44 1.12
C VAL A 83 -3.79 0.65 0.96
N VAL A 84 -4.33 0.35 -0.21
CA VAL A 84 -5.74 0.60 -0.55
C VAL A 84 -6.51 -0.71 -0.67
N VAL A 85 -7.57 -0.82 0.13
CA VAL A 85 -8.49 -1.97 0.14
C VAL A 85 -9.91 -1.48 -0.12
N ASN A 86 -10.71 -2.31 -0.78
CA ASN A 86 -12.13 -2.03 -1.00
C ASN A 86 -13.02 -2.87 -0.08
N THR A 87 -14.16 -2.31 0.30
CA THR A 87 -15.21 -3.01 1.07
C THR A 87 -15.81 -4.22 0.34
N ALA A 88 -15.62 -4.31 -0.98
CA ALA A 88 -15.92 -5.47 -1.81
C ALA A 88 -14.97 -5.48 -3.04
N PRO A 89 -14.84 -6.61 -3.77
CA PRO A 89 -13.97 -6.68 -4.94
C PRO A 89 -14.27 -5.60 -5.98
N SER A 90 -13.22 -5.01 -6.57
CA SER A 90 -13.33 -3.95 -7.56
C SER A 90 -12.26 -4.09 -8.65
N THR A 91 -12.67 -4.01 -9.92
CA THR A 91 -11.75 -4.02 -11.08
C THR A 91 -11.55 -2.61 -11.67
N HIS A 92 -12.08 -1.56 -11.05
CA HIS A 92 -11.96 -0.18 -11.53
C HIS A 92 -10.53 0.32 -11.42
N GLY A 93 -10.09 1.14 -12.37
CA GLY A 93 -8.82 1.89 -12.33
C GLY A 93 -8.88 3.02 -11.32
N MET A 94 -8.71 2.71 -10.03
CA MET A 94 -8.90 3.65 -8.93
C MET A 94 -7.74 4.65 -8.77
N PHE A 95 -6.58 4.34 -9.35
CA PHE A 95 -5.36 5.10 -9.22
C PHE A 95 -4.65 5.27 -10.57
N GLY A 96 -4.03 6.43 -10.77
CA GLY A 96 -3.28 6.81 -11.98
C GLY A 96 -2.26 7.92 -11.68
N ASP A 97 -1.69 8.49 -12.72
CA ASP A 97 -0.55 9.42 -12.70
C ASP A 97 -0.73 10.67 -11.81
N LEU A 98 -1.91 11.29 -11.80
CA LEU A 98 -2.18 12.51 -11.01
C LEU A 98 -2.12 12.26 -9.50
N LEU A 99 -2.63 11.11 -9.07
CA LEU A 99 -2.53 10.69 -7.66
C LEU A 99 -1.09 10.30 -7.32
N ALA A 100 -0.40 9.61 -8.23
CA ALA A 100 1.03 9.29 -8.07
C ALA A 100 1.87 10.57 -7.92
N THR A 101 1.63 11.58 -8.74
CA THR A 101 2.31 12.89 -8.66
C THR A 101 2.14 13.50 -7.26
N SER A 102 0.91 13.44 -6.74
CA SER A 102 0.60 13.98 -5.42
C SER A 102 1.30 13.19 -4.30
N LEU A 103 1.33 11.86 -4.40
CA LEU A 103 2.01 10.98 -3.44
C LEU A 103 3.54 11.14 -3.48
N MET A 104 4.13 11.25 -4.67
CA MET A 104 5.56 11.51 -4.84
C MET A 104 5.99 12.83 -4.20
N HIS A 105 5.18 13.90 -4.33
CA HIS A 105 5.42 15.16 -3.62
C HIS A 105 5.36 15.03 -2.09
N ARG A 106 4.66 14.01 -1.56
CA ARG A 106 4.64 13.68 -0.13
C ARG A 106 5.77 12.74 0.28
N GLY A 107 6.60 12.26 -0.66
CA GLY A 107 7.68 11.30 -0.39
C GLY A 107 7.22 9.86 -0.18
N VAL A 108 6.02 9.51 -0.66
CA VAL A 108 5.48 8.14 -0.61
C VAL A 108 6.24 7.25 -1.59
N ARG A 109 6.57 6.04 -1.14
CA ARG A 109 7.47 5.11 -1.85
C ARG A 109 6.76 4.23 -2.88
N GLY A 110 5.44 4.07 -2.76
CA GLY A 110 4.67 3.27 -3.71
C GLY A 110 3.22 3.05 -3.27
N LEU A 111 2.51 2.23 -4.04
CA LEU A 111 1.12 1.86 -3.81
C LEU A 111 0.93 0.34 -3.84
N ILE A 112 0.22 -0.18 -2.84
CA ILE A 112 -0.37 -1.51 -2.84
C ILE A 112 -1.88 -1.37 -2.90
N ILE A 113 -2.55 -1.99 -3.88
CA ILE A 113 -4.00 -1.81 -4.07
C ILE A 113 -4.75 -3.09 -4.46
N ASP A 114 -5.76 -3.44 -3.67
CA ASP A 114 -6.77 -4.46 -3.97
C ASP A 114 -7.86 -3.91 -4.90
N ALA A 115 -7.41 -3.43 -6.07
CA ALA A 115 -8.24 -2.90 -7.13
C ALA A 115 -7.47 -2.82 -8.46
N GLY A 116 -8.09 -2.19 -9.45
CA GLY A 116 -7.41 -1.81 -10.68
C GLY A 116 -6.64 -0.50 -10.58
N VAL A 117 -5.61 -0.37 -11.41
CA VAL A 117 -4.91 0.88 -11.69
C VAL A 117 -4.89 1.18 -13.19
N ARG A 118 -4.67 2.45 -13.54
CA ARG A 118 -4.57 2.94 -14.92
C ARG A 118 -3.30 3.76 -15.11
N ASP A 119 -3.10 4.26 -16.32
CA ASP A 119 -1.98 5.14 -16.68
C ASP A 119 -0.62 4.48 -16.38
N THR A 120 -0.56 3.14 -16.51
CA THR A 120 0.60 2.35 -16.06
C THR A 120 1.88 2.66 -16.81
N SER A 121 1.78 3.14 -18.06
CA SER A 121 2.94 3.63 -18.81
C SER A 121 3.53 4.87 -18.15
N ASP A 122 2.68 5.81 -17.75
CA ASP A 122 3.09 7.06 -17.10
C ASP A 122 3.61 6.78 -15.68
N LEU A 123 2.93 5.91 -14.92
CA LEU A 123 3.40 5.47 -13.59
C LEU A 123 4.81 4.87 -13.65
N ARG A 124 5.09 4.01 -14.64
CA ARG A 124 6.45 3.48 -14.88
C ARG A 124 7.44 4.58 -15.28
N ALA A 125 7.06 5.49 -16.16
CA ALA A 125 7.92 6.59 -16.59
C ALA A 125 8.26 7.56 -15.45
N MET A 126 7.34 7.74 -14.50
CA MET A 126 7.54 8.52 -13.27
C MET A 126 8.41 7.78 -12.25
N GLY A 127 8.61 6.48 -12.39
CA GLY A 127 9.30 5.65 -11.40
C GLY A 127 8.49 5.45 -10.11
N PHE A 128 7.16 5.53 -10.16
CA PHE A 128 6.29 5.29 -9.00
C PHE A 128 5.82 3.82 -9.00
N PRO A 129 6.35 2.96 -8.12
CA PRO A 129 6.05 1.55 -8.16
C PRO A 129 4.68 1.23 -7.58
N VAL A 130 3.97 0.30 -8.24
CA VAL A 130 2.60 -0.08 -7.87
C VAL A 130 2.42 -1.59 -7.95
N TRP A 131 1.83 -2.17 -6.90
CA TRP A 131 1.34 -3.54 -6.87
C TRP A 131 -0.19 -3.52 -6.86
N SER A 132 -0.80 -4.13 -7.86
CA SER A 132 -2.26 -4.09 -8.07
C SER A 132 -2.80 -5.45 -8.47
N GLN A 133 -4.10 -5.68 -8.26
CA GLN A 133 -4.76 -6.89 -8.76
C GLN A 133 -5.10 -6.79 -10.25
N TYR A 134 -5.41 -5.59 -10.73
CA TYR A 134 -5.85 -5.38 -12.12
C TYR A 134 -5.19 -4.16 -12.74
N VAL A 135 -5.09 -4.17 -14.06
CA VAL A 135 -4.86 -2.98 -14.87
C VAL A 135 -6.14 -2.70 -15.64
N SER A 136 -6.73 -1.51 -15.47
CA SER A 136 -8.07 -1.20 -15.95
C SER A 136 -8.23 0.28 -16.25
N CYS A 137 -8.69 0.63 -17.45
CA CYS A 137 -8.97 2.02 -17.83
C CYS A 137 -10.33 2.53 -17.32
N GLN A 138 -11.14 1.67 -16.70
CA GLN A 138 -12.45 2.04 -16.17
C GLN A 138 -12.30 3.06 -15.02
N GLY A 139 -12.93 4.23 -15.15
CA GLY A 139 -12.86 5.30 -14.15
C GLY A 139 -13.67 5.04 -12.87
N THR A 140 -13.54 5.96 -11.92
CA THR A 140 -14.22 5.94 -10.61
C THR A 140 -15.05 7.19 -10.36
N VAL A 141 -15.91 7.14 -9.35
CA VAL A 141 -16.58 8.30 -8.75
C VAL A 141 -15.88 8.74 -7.45
N LYS A 142 -16.41 9.79 -6.80
CA LYS A 142 -15.92 10.34 -5.52
C LYS A 142 -17.10 10.75 -4.63
N ASN A 143 -17.96 9.79 -4.31
CA ASN A 143 -19.28 10.06 -3.72
C ASN A 143 -19.44 9.47 -2.31
N THR A 144 -18.76 8.37 -2.02
CA THR A 144 -19.00 7.57 -0.82
C THR A 144 -17.79 7.62 0.10
N PRO A 145 -17.93 8.21 1.31
CA PRO A 145 -16.83 8.24 2.26
C PRO A 145 -16.47 6.81 2.70
N GLY A 146 -15.18 6.57 2.84
CA GLY A 146 -14.59 5.41 3.49
C GLY A 146 -13.74 5.85 4.67
N SER A 147 -12.64 5.15 4.95
CA SER A 147 -11.77 5.49 6.09
C SER A 147 -10.29 5.48 5.71
N VAL A 148 -9.48 6.25 6.46
CA VAL A 148 -8.01 6.29 6.32
C VAL A 148 -7.41 6.04 7.70
N ASN A 149 -6.30 5.29 7.72
CA ASN A 149 -5.57 4.89 8.92
C ASN A 149 -6.47 4.13 9.90
N VAL A 150 -7.17 3.13 9.38
CA VAL A 150 -7.88 2.10 10.16
C VAL A 150 -7.35 0.72 9.78
N PRO A 151 -7.48 -0.31 10.62
CA PRO A 151 -7.16 -1.67 10.20
C PRO A 151 -7.97 -2.07 8.96
N VAL A 152 -7.30 -2.63 7.96
CA VAL A 152 -7.91 -3.15 6.71
C VAL A 152 -7.54 -4.60 6.49
N VAL A 153 -8.26 -5.31 5.62
CA VAL A 153 -7.95 -6.70 5.27
C VAL A 153 -7.46 -6.78 3.84
N LEU A 154 -6.17 -7.06 3.64
CA LEU A 154 -5.53 -7.19 2.33
C LEU A 154 -5.08 -8.63 2.14
N GLY A 155 -5.59 -9.32 1.11
CA GLY A 155 -5.20 -10.71 0.86
C GLY A 155 -5.51 -11.69 2.01
N GLY A 156 -6.51 -11.37 2.84
CA GLY A 156 -6.85 -12.13 4.04
C GLY A 156 -6.02 -11.80 5.29
N LEU A 157 -5.05 -10.89 5.18
CA LEU A 157 -4.24 -10.39 6.30
C LEU A 157 -4.79 -9.08 6.83
N VAL A 158 -4.77 -8.91 8.16
CA VAL A 158 -5.03 -7.60 8.76
C VAL A 158 -3.77 -6.75 8.58
N VAL A 159 -3.94 -5.56 8.00
CA VAL A 159 -2.90 -4.55 7.89
C VAL A 159 -3.31 -3.37 8.75
N ASN A 160 -2.51 -3.09 9.78
CA ASN A 160 -2.68 -1.92 10.62
C ASN A 160 -1.92 -0.73 10.03
N PRO A 161 -2.40 0.50 10.28
CA PRO A 161 -1.62 1.69 9.96
C PRO A 161 -0.28 1.64 10.70
N GLY A 162 0.82 1.87 9.98
CA GLY A 162 2.17 1.84 10.52
C GLY A 162 2.88 0.49 10.43
N ASP A 163 2.20 -0.59 10.06
CA ASP A 163 2.85 -1.88 9.75
C ASP A 163 3.84 -1.72 8.59
N VAL A 164 4.89 -2.53 8.58
CA VAL A 164 5.92 -2.46 7.53
C VAL A 164 5.45 -3.26 6.32
N VAL A 165 5.43 -2.59 5.17
CA VAL A 165 5.18 -3.19 3.86
C VAL A 165 6.53 -3.40 3.19
N CYS A 166 6.85 -4.65 2.88
CA CYS A 166 7.92 -5.01 1.96
C CYS A 166 7.29 -5.44 0.63
N ALA A 167 7.76 -4.89 -0.49
CA ALA A 167 7.23 -5.25 -1.80
C ALA A 167 8.35 -5.29 -2.84
N ASP A 168 8.34 -6.33 -3.67
CA ASP A 168 9.26 -6.54 -4.79
C ASP A 168 8.58 -7.35 -5.89
N ASP A 169 9.34 -7.91 -6.84
CA ASP A 169 8.79 -8.66 -7.97
C ASP A 169 8.01 -9.93 -7.57
N ASP A 170 8.33 -10.52 -6.40
CA ASP A 170 7.71 -11.75 -5.92
C ASP A 170 6.36 -11.50 -5.22
N GLY A 171 6.14 -10.29 -4.72
CA GLY A 171 4.85 -9.83 -4.22
C GLY A 171 4.95 -8.83 -3.08
N VAL A 172 4.12 -9.03 -2.06
CA VAL A 172 4.00 -8.12 -0.91
C VAL A 172 3.97 -8.92 0.38
N VAL A 173 4.77 -8.50 1.35
CA VAL A 173 4.82 -9.05 2.70
C VAL A 173 4.57 -7.94 3.71
N ILE A 174 3.70 -8.23 4.67
CA ILE A 174 3.35 -7.33 5.79
C ILE A 174 4.04 -7.86 7.04
N VAL A 175 4.82 -6.98 7.69
CA VAL A 175 5.43 -7.24 9.00
C VAL A 175 4.73 -6.32 10.00
N PRO A 176 4.14 -6.85 11.09
CA PRO A 176 3.59 -6.01 12.15
C PRO A 176 4.62 -5.00 12.63
N ARG A 177 4.20 -3.75 12.84
CA ARG A 177 5.10 -2.66 13.27
C ARG A 177 5.90 -3.03 14.52
N GLU A 178 5.24 -3.70 15.46
CA GLU A 178 5.82 -4.13 16.74
C GLU A 178 6.88 -5.25 16.59
N ASP A 179 6.82 -6.02 15.51
CA ASP A 179 7.73 -7.12 15.23
C ASP A 179 8.86 -6.73 14.26
N ALA A 180 8.81 -5.51 13.70
CA ALA A 180 9.73 -5.08 12.64
C ALA A 180 11.21 -5.18 13.04
N ALA A 181 11.56 -4.76 14.26
CA ALA A 181 12.93 -4.84 14.76
C ALA A 181 13.38 -6.30 14.94
N TRP A 182 12.51 -7.15 15.50
CA TRP A 182 12.78 -8.58 15.65
C TRP A 182 12.97 -9.27 14.30
N ALA A 183 12.14 -8.94 13.31
CA ALA A 183 12.20 -9.50 11.96
C ALA A 183 13.53 -9.21 11.26
N LEU A 184 14.13 -8.04 11.51
CA LEU A 184 15.42 -7.65 10.94
C LEU A 184 16.59 -8.43 11.55
N GLU A 185 16.45 -8.93 12.77
CA GLU A 185 17.50 -9.67 13.48
C GLU A 185 17.55 -11.17 13.15
N GLN A 186 16.54 -11.72 12.45
CA GLN A 186 16.46 -13.13 12.08
C GLN A 186 17.26 -13.44 10.81
#